data_AF-A0A1Q5QU55-F1
#
_entry.id   AF-A0A1Q5QU55-F1
#
_cell.length_a   1.000
_cell.length_b   1.000
_cell.length_c   1.000
_cell.angle_alpha   90.00
_cell.angle_beta   90.00
_cell.angle_gamma   90.00
#
_symmetry.space_group_name_H-M   'P 1'
#
loop_
_entity.id
_entity.type
_entity.pdbx_description
1 polymer ?
#
loop_
_entity_poly.entity_id
_entity_poly.type
_entity_poly.pdbx_seq_one_letter_code
_entity_poly.pdbx_strand_id
1 'polypeptide(L)'
;MIDRAARDQLSRNLRRLIAGAITNDQFERHTLVSDEDAAILAITDMAWLLYSDMKEHRLVGRHSIAPLWSREVLRWVLFLDGDFEYRWPEISLPGLPPMQRARPVVTRWLSGRNAISHERAAEFLAAGDYNAWPFISRSDYKHALRHPRRLAGRSRSSQTEQLGN
;
A
#
# COMPACT_ATOMS: atom_id res chain seq x y z
N MET A 1 12.59 -11.16 1.47
CA MET A 1 12.73 -11.29 2.94
C MET A 1 11.75 -10.32 3.59
N ILE A 2 11.37 -10.52 4.86
CA ILE A 2 10.45 -9.59 5.55
C ILE A 2 11.26 -8.65 6.46
N ASP A 3 11.21 -7.36 6.17
CA ASP A 3 11.73 -6.31 7.05
C ASP A 3 10.62 -5.85 7.99
N ARG A 4 10.58 -6.47 9.18
CA ARG A 4 9.49 -6.24 10.14
C ARG A 4 9.44 -4.78 10.62
N ALA A 5 10.59 -4.12 10.76
CA ALA A 5 10.68 -2.76 11.26
C ALA A 5 10.20 -1.75 10.22
N ALA A 6 10.66 -1.88 8.96
CA ALA A 6 10.22 -1.04 7.86
C ALA A 6 8.72 -1.21 7.59
N ARG A 7 8.21 -2.45 7.56
CA ARG A 7 6.77 -2.71 7.37
C ARG A 7 5.91 -2.12 8.48
N ASP A 8 6.36 -2.24 9.72
CA ASP A 8 5.67 -1.67 10.88
C ASP A 8 5.57 -0.15 10.81
N GLN A 9 6.64 0.50 10.38
CA GLN A 9 6.67 1.94 10.23
C GLN A 9 5.81 2.40 9.04
N LEU A 10 5.94 1.76 7.87
CA LEU A 10 5.13 2.09 6.70
C LEU A 10 3.63 1.90 6.98
N SER A 11 3.25 0.80 7.62
CA SER A 11 1.87 0.53 8.07
C SER A 11 1.33 1.65 8.97
N ARG A 12 2.11 2.07 9.98
CA ARG A 12 1.72 3.18 10.87
C ARG A 12 1.60 4.50 10.12
N ASN A 13 2.55 4.82 9.25
CA ASN A 13 2.59 6.08 8.52
C ASN A 13 1.45 6.16 7.49
N LEU A 14 1.17 5.10 6.75
CA LEU A 14 0.02 5.03 5.83
C LEU A 14 -1.29 5.32 6.55
N ARG A 15 -1.53 4.68 7.70
CA ARG A 15 -2.73 4.96 8.51
C ARG A 15 -2.83 6.42 8.94
N ARG A 16 -1.72 6.99 9.40
CA ARG A 16 -1.68 8.41 9.83
C ARG A 16 -1.89 9.35 8.65
N LEU A 17 -1.33 9.03 7.48
CA LEU A 17 -1.46 9.82 6.27
C LEU A 17 -2.92 9.87 5.80
N ILE A 18 -3.57 8.71 5.62
CA ILE A 18 -4.98 8.66 5.17
C ILE A 18 -5.97 9.21 6.19
N ALA A 19 -5.59 9.25 7.48
CA ALA A 19 -6.36 9.91 8.53
C ALA A 19 -6.13 11.44 8.58
N GLY A 20 -5.24 11.99 7.74
CA GLY A 20 -4.84 13.39 7.78
C GLY A 20 -3.98 13.78 8.98
N ALA A 21 -3.54 12.81 9.79
CA ALA A 21 -2.77 13.04 11.02
C ALA A 21 -1.31 13.43 10.76
N ILE A 22 -0.77 13.12 9.58
CA ILE A 22 0.52 13.63 9.07
C ILE A 22 0.35 14.25 7.69
N THR A 23 1.33 15.05 7.28
CA THR A 23 1.43 15.58 5.91
C THR A 23 2.06 14.55 4.96
N ASN A 24 1.93 14.75 3.65
CA ASN A 24 2.67 14.00 2.63
C ASN A 24 4.20 14.10 2.84
N ASP A 25 4.75 15.27 3.13
CA ASP A 25 6.19 15.41 3.36
C ASP A 25 6.65 14.69 4.64
N GLN A 26 5.83 14.74 5.71
CA GLN A 26 6.09 13.96 6.93
C GLN A 26 6.00 12.45 6.68
N PHE A 27 5.17 12.02 5.73
CA PHE A 27 5.11 10.63 5.31
C PHE A 27 6.40 10.23 4.56
N GLU A 28 6.85 11.04 3.60
CA GLU A 28 8.08 10.77 2.84
C GLU A 28 9.33 10.75 3.73
N ARG A 29 9.52 11.77 4.58
CA ARG A 29 10.68 11.87 5.49
C ARG A 29 10.79 10.70 6.47
N HIS A 30 9.68 10.06 6.82
CA HIS A 30 9.65 8.99 7.83
C HIS A 30 9.41 7.61 7.22
N THR A 31 9.49 7.45 5.89
CA THR A 31 9.39 6.15 5.26
C THR A 31 10.79 5.54 5.16
N LEU A 32 11.00 4.42 5.85
CA LEU A 32 12.21 3.61 5.68
C LEU A 32 12.17 2.90 4.33
N VAL A 33 13.31 2.95 3.63
CA VAL A 33 13.59 2.11 2.47
C VAL A 33 14.17 0.79 2.96
N SER A 34 13.78 -0.31 2.32
CA SER A 34 14.33 -1.63 2.56
C SER A 34 14.63 -2.27 1.21
N ASP A 35 15.90 -2.60 0.99
CA ASP A 35 16.35 -3.25 -0.26
C ASP A 35 16.07 -4.77 -0.26
N GLU A 36 15.68 -5.32 0.90
CA GLU A 36 15.49 -6.76 1.10
C GLU A 36 14.00 -7.18 1.07
N ASP A 37 13.10 -6.22 1.28
CA ASP A 37 11.66 -6.42 1.33
C ASP A 37 10.95 -5.65 0.21
N ALA A 38 10.79 -6.33 -0.93
CA ALA A 38 10.13 -5.80 -2.11
C ALA A 38 8.70 -5.26 -1.85
N ALA A 39 8.03 -5.66 -0.75
CA ALA A 39 6.75 -5.08 -0.37
C ALA A 39 6.86 -3.57 -0.08
N ILE A 40 7.96 -3.15 0.55
CA ILE A 40 8.18 -1.76 0.95
C ILE A 40 8.28 -0.86 -0.28
N LEU A 41 9.06 -1.29 -1.28
CA LEU A 41 9.21 -0.57 -2.54
C LEU A 41 7.88 -0.52 -3.29
N ALA A 42 7.22 -1.68 -3.46
CA ALA A 42 5.97 -1.80 -4.19
C ALA A 42 4.84 -0.93 -3.61
N ILE A 43 4.70 -0.91 -2.29
CA ILE A 43 3.64 -0.14 -1.62
C ILE A 43 4.01 1.35 -1.54
N THR A 44 5.28 1.70 -1.35
CA THR A 44 5.72 3.11 -1.36
C THR A 44 5.51 3.75 -2.74
N ASP A 45 5.83 3.02 -3.82
CA ASP A 45 5.59 3.49 -5.19
C ASP A 45 4.08 3.74 -5.44
N MET A 46 3.21 2.87 -4.93
CA MET A 46 1.76 3.09 -4.97
C MET A 46 1.29 4.25 -4.07
N ALA A 47 1.91 4.44 -2.90
CA ALA A 47 1.54 5.49 -1.96
C ALA A 47 1.80 6.89 -2.52
N TRP A 48 2.77 7.05 -3.42
CA TRP A 48 3.06 8.31 -4.09
C TRP A 48 1.86 8.84 -4.91
N LEU A 49 0.97 7.96 -5.38
CA LEU A 49 -0.25 8.35 -6.10
C LEU A 49 -1.34 8.97 -5.20
N LEU A 50 -1.18 8.92 -3.88
CA LEU A 50 -2.18 9.42 -2.93
C LEU A 50 -2.16 10.94 -2.77
N TYR A 51 -1.10 11.61 -3.21
CA TYR A 51 -0.88 13.04 -3.01
C TYR A 51 -0.11 13.67 -4.16
N SER A 52 -0.04 15.00 -4.16
CA SER A 52 0.88 15.76 -5.01
C SER A 52 2.14 16.12 -4.23
N ASP A 53 3.31 15.91 -4.81
CA ASP A 53 4.61 16.25 -4.24
C ASP A 53 4.95 17.76 -4.33
N MET A 54 4.10 18.57 -4.98
CA MET A 54 4.40 19.97 -5.24
C MET A 54 4.36 20.86 -4.00
N LYS A 55 3.56 20.50 -2.97
CA LYS A 55 3.39 21.30 -1.74
C LYS A 55 3.05 20.40 -0.57
N GLU A 56 3.58 20.70 0.61
CA GLU A 56 3.20 20.00 1.85
C GLU A 56 1.72 20.22 2.17
N HIS A 57 0.99 19.12 2.41
CA HIS A 57 -0.42 19.13 2.79
C HIS A 57 -0.85 17.83 3.49
N ARG A 58 -2.03 17.85 4.09
CA ARG A 58 -2.71 16.68 4.70
C ARG A 58 -3.79 16.19 3.75
N LEU A 59 -4.09 14.88 3.77
CA LEU A 59 -5.14 14.26 2.95
C LEU A 59 -6.55 14.53 3.48
N VAL A 60 -6.92 15.80 3.59
CA VAL A 60 -8.23 16.27 4.10
C VAL A 60 -8.75 17.42 3.24
N GLY A 61 -10.06 17.70 3.34
CA GLY A 61 -10.71 18.76 2.58
C GLY A 61 -10.50 18.59 1.08
N ARG A 62 -9.97 19.62 0.41
CA ARG A 62 -9.68 19.60 -1.04
C ARG A 62 -8.65 18.56 -1.47
N HIS A 63 -7.85 18.04 -0.53
CA HIS A 63 -6.82 17.02 -0.77
C HIS A 63 -7.25 15.64 -0.27
N SER A 64 -8.52 15.47 0.08
CA SER A 64 -9.03 14.18 0.52
C SER A 64 -8.95 13.15 -0.61
N ILE A 65 -8.56 11.92 -0.27
CA ILE A 65 -8.54 10.81 -1.21
C ILE A 65 -9.93 10.20 -1.35
N ALA A 66 -10.24 9.67 -2.52
CA ALA A 66 -11.51 8.99 -2.76
C ALA A 66 -11.66 7.74 -1.86
N PRO A 67 -12.88 7.37 -1.42
CA PRO A 67 -13.09 6.21 -0.57
C PRO A 67 -12.52 4.89 -1.12
N LEU A 68 -12.47 4.74 -2.45
CA LEU A 68 -11.85 3.59 -3.11
C LEU A 68 -10.35 3.48 -2.75
N TRP A 69 -9.61 4.59 -2.83
CA TRP A 69 -8.20 4.63 -2.46
C TRP A 69 -7.98 4.37 -0.98
N SER A 70 -8.85 4.86 -0.11
CA SER A 70 -8.79 4.54 1.33
C SER A 70 -8.90 3.03 1.57
N ARG A 71 -9.77 2.32 0.83
CA ARG A 71 -9.91 0.85 0.94
C ARG A 71 -8.66 0.12 0.48
N GLU A 72 -8.03 0.58 -0.60
CA GLU A 72 -6.77 0.04 -1.09
C GLU A 72 -5.66 0.21 -0.04
N VAL A 73 -5.49 1.41 0.52
CA VAL A 73 -4.48 1.66 1.56
C VAL A 73 -4.72 0.80 2.80
N LEU A 74 -5.98 0.61 3.22
CA LEU A 74 -6.29 -0.29 4.33
C LEU A 74 -5.91 -1.75 4.04
N ARG A 75 -6.05 -2.22 2.79
CA ARG A 75 -5.55 -3.53 2.37
C ARG A 75 -4.03 -3.61 2.45
N TRP A 76 -3.32 -2.56 2.05
CA TRP A 76 -1.85 -2.51 2.16
C TRP A 76 -1.41 -2.54 3.61
N VAL A 77 -2.09 -1.80 4.49
CA VAL A 77 -1.85 -1.82 5.94
C VAL A 77 -2.05 -3.23 6.52
N LEU A 78 -3.09 -3.96 6.10
CA LEU A 78 -3.30 -5.36 6.51
C LEU A 78 -2.16 -6.27 6.07
N PHE A 79 -1.71 -6.13 4.83
CA PHE A 79 -0.61 -6.92 4.30
C PHE A 79 0.68 -6.64 5.06
N LEU A 80 1.02 -5.36 5.21
CA LEU A 80 2.20 -4.92 5.94
C LEU A 80 2.15 -5.38 7.39
N ASP A 81 1.01 -5.35 8.05
CA ASP A 81 0.87 -5.79 9.43
C ASP A 81 1.05 -7.31 9.63
N GLY A 82 0.83 -8.11 8.59
CA GLY A 82 1.05 -9.55 8.61
C GLY A 82 2.47 -9.94 8.19
N ASP A 83 2.74 -11.24 8.33
CA ASP A 83 4.02 -11.86 7.96
C ASP A 83 3.92 -12.58 6.61
N PHE A 84 3.24 -11.95 5.65
CA PHE A 84 3.11 -12.47 4.28
C PHE A 84 4.32 -12.06 3.44
N GLU A 85 5.01 -13.02 2.83
CA GLU A 85 6.06 -12.69 1.88
C GLU A 85 5.49 -12.05 0.61
N TYR A 86 6.18 -11.02 0.11
CA TYR A 86 5.85 -10.41 -1.17
C TYR A 86 6.40 -11.29 -2.29
N ARG A 87 5.49 -11.84 -3.10
CA ARG A 87 5.80 -12.84 -4.13
C ARG A 87 5.51 -12.36 -5.55
N TRP A 88 5.09 -11.11 -5.71
CA TRP A 88 4.80 -10.53 -7.01
C TRP A 88 6.11 -10.12 -7.72
N PRO A 89 6.22 -10.30 -9.05
CA PRO A 89 7.32 -9.74 -9.82
C PRO A 89 7.46 -8.23 -9.65
N GLU A 90 8.68 -7.73 -9.73
CA GLU A 90 8.96 -6.31 -9.59
C GLU A 90 8.52 -5.51 -10.82
N ILE A 91 7.52 -4.65 -10.63
CA ILE A 91 7.08 -3.65 -11.60
C ILE A 91 6.78 -2.33 -10.89
N SER A 92 6.87 -1.21 -11.60
CA SER A 92 6.38 0.07 -11.11
C SER A 92 4.86 0.08 -11.01
N LEU A 93 4.32 0.83 -10.05
CA LEU A 93 2.91 1.03 -9.74
C LEU A 93 2.09 -0.28 -9.80
N PRO A 94 2.47 -1.31 -9.00
CA PRO A 94 1.94 -2.66 -9.12
C PRO A 94 0.43 -2.78 -8.83
N GLY A 95 -0.19 -1.83 -8.13
CA GLY A 95 -1.63 -1.76 -7.93
C GLY A 95 -2.42 -1.10 -9.07
N LEU A 96 -1.75 -0.55 -10.10
CA LEU A 96 -2.39 -0.08 -11.33
C LEU A 96 -2.42 -1.16 -12.41
N PRO A 97 -3.52 -1.29 -13.19
CA PRO A 97 -3.69 -2.36 -14.18
C PRO A 97 -2.47 -2.53 -15.09
N PRO A 98 -1.68 -3.62 -14.94
CA PRO A 98 -0.41 -3.78 -15.66
C PRO A 98 -0.56 -3.74 -17.17
N MET A 99 -1.60 -4.39 -17.71
CA MET A 99 -1.87 -4.43 -19.15
C MET A 99 -2.17 -3.06 -19.76
N GLN A 100 -2.80 -2.16 -19.01
CA GLN A 100 -3.07 -0.80 -19.51
C GLN A 100 -1.80 0.06 -19.61
N ARG A 101 -0.76 -0.32 -18.85
CA ARG A 101 0.56 0.32 -18.83
C ARG A 101 1.59 -0.39 -19.72
N ALA A 102 1.25 -1.55 -20.27
CA ALA A 102 2.10 -2.30 -21.16
C ALA A 102 2.31 -1.54 -22.47
N ARG A 103 3.57 -1.42 -22.90
CA ARG A 103 3.95 -0.77 -24.16
C ARG A 103 4.90 -1.67 -24.95
N PRO A 104 4.83 -1.65 -26.29
CA PRO A 104 5.84 -2.29 -27.13
C PRO A 104 7.23 -1.76 -26.80
N VAL A 105 8.26 -2.63 -26.90
CA VAL A 105 9.64 -2.24 -26.56
C VAL A 105 10.13 -1.02 -27.37
N VAL A 106 9.70 -0.95 -28.64
CA VAL A 106 10.07 0.12 -29.59
C VAL A 106 9.52 1.50 -29.21
N THR A 107 8.38 1.57 -28.51
CA THR A 107 7.77 2.84 -28.07
C THR A 107 7.94 3.09 -26.56
N ARG A 108 8.61 2.18 -25.84
CA ARG A 108 8.74 2.27 -24.38
C ARG A 108 9.54 3.48 -23.93
N TRP A 109 10.58 3.88 -24.66
CA TRP A 109 11.40 5.06 -24.33
C TRP A 109 10.64 6.39 -24.48
N LEU A 110 9.60 6.43 -25.32
CA LEU A 110 8.66 7.55 -25.44
C LEU A 110 7.57 7.52 -24.36
N SER A 111 7.37 6.36 -23.75
CA SER A 111 6.38 6.15 -22.71
C SER A 111 7.02 6.51 -21.37
N GLY A 112 6.32 7.25 -20.51
CA GLY A 112 6.88 7.75 -19.24
C GLY A 112 7.51 6.66 -18.37
N ARG A 113 8.22 7.06 -17.31
CA ARG A 113 9.04 6.19 -16.43
C ARG A 113 8.34 4.92 -15.89
N ASN A 114 7.01 4.86 -15.93
CA ASN A 114 6.19 3.76 -15.42
C ASN A 114 5.70 2.77 -16.49
N ALA A 115 6.18 2.90 -17.73
CA ALA A 115 5.86 1.97 -18.82
C ALA A 115 6.57 0.62 -18.65
N ILE A 116 5.81 -0.46 -18.78
CA ILE A 116 6.32 -1.83 -18.65
C ILE A 116 6.17 -2.59 -19.96
N SER A 117 6.89 -3.70 -20.14
CA SER A 117 6.68 -4.58 -21.30
C SER A 117 5.41 -5.41 -21.13
N HIS A 118 4.85 -5.88 -22.25
CA HIS A 118 3.73 -6.82 -22.23
C HIS A 118 4.09 -8.12 -21.50
N GLU A 119 5.31 -8.60 -21.70
CA GLU A 119 5.85 -9.78 -21.01
C GLU A 119 5.84 -9.62 -19.49
N ARG A 120 6.41 -8.52 -18.96
CA ARG A 120 6.40 -8.24 -17.51
C ARG A 120 4.99 -8.08 -16.96
N ALA A 121 4.11 -7.42 -17.71
CA ALA A 121 2.72 -7.28 -17.30
C ALA A 121 2.01 -8.64 -17.25
N ALA A 122 2.30 -9.55 -18.18
CA ALA A 122 1.71 -10.89 -18.22
C ALA A 122 2.28 -11.79 -17.11
N GLU A 123 3.60 -11.75 -16.90
CA GLU A 123 4.27 -12.44 -15.80
C GLU A 123 3.71 -12.00 -14.44
N PHE A 124 3.53 -10.68 -14.24
CA PHE A 124 2.95 -10.15 -13.03
C PHE A 124 1.52 -10.67 -12.79
N LEU A 125 0.67 -10.64 -13.82
CA LEU A 125 -0.71 -11.12 -13.71
C LEU A 125 -0.80 -12.65 -13.55
N ALA A 126 0.20 -13.39 -14.00
CA ALA A 126 0.27 -14.84 -13.83
C ALA A 126 0.73 -15.26 -12.41
N ALA A 127 1.37 -14.36 -11.65
CA ALA A 127 1.93 -14.68 -10.34
C ALA A 127 0.88 -14.96 -9.26
N GLY A 128 -0.32 -14.37 -9.36
CA GLY A 128 -1.36 -14.53 -8.34
C GLY A 128 -2.68 -13.86 -8.68
N ASP A 129 -3.58 -13.79 -7.70
CA ASP A 129 -4.87 -13.10 -7.88
C ASP A 129 -4.69 -11.59 -7.73
N TYR A 130 -4.67 -10.90 -8.87
CA TYR A 130 -4.44 -9.45 -8.93
C TYR A 130 -5.44 -8.65 -8.09
N ASN A 131 -6.67 -9.14 -7.92
CA ASN A 131 -7.68 -8.46 -7.12
C ASN A 131 -7.40 -8.53 -5.61
N ALA A 132 -6.47 -9.40 -5.20
CA ALA A 132 -6.01 -9.53 -3.83
C ALA A 132 -4.69 -8.81 -3.57
N TRP A 133 -4.04 -8.23 -4.60
CA TRP A 133 -2.77 -7.51 -4.45
C TRP A 133 -2.85 -6.51 -3.27
N PRO A 134 -1.83 -6.44 -2.38
CA PRO A 134 -0.51 -7.08 -2.45
C PRO A 134 -0.44 -8.55 -1.98
N PHE A 135 -1.55 -9.14 -1.53
CA PHE A 135 -1.60 -10.57 -1.24
C PHE A 135 -1.52 -11.37 -2.54
N ILE A 136 -0.82 -12.50 -2.54
CA ILE A 136 -0.73 -13.35 -3.74
C ILE A 136 -2.06 -14.06 -4.03
N SER A 137 -2.91 -14.26 -3.00
CA SER A 137 -4.17 -14.96 -3.11
C SER A 137 -5.29 -14.30 -2.30
N ARG A 138 -6.54 -14.51 -2.74
CA ARG A 138 -7.73 -14.14 -1.94
C ARG A 138 -7.77 -14.83 -0.58
N SER A 139 -7.19 -16.03 -0.47
CA SER A 139 -7.18 -16.78 0.79
C SER A 139 -6.32 -16.11 1.84
N ASP A 140 -5.13 -15.63 1.47
CA ASP A 140 -4.22 -14.87 2.33
C ASP A 140 -4.85 -13.56 2.76
N TYR A 141 -5.49 -12.85 1.82
CA TYR A 141 -6.21 -11.62 2.15
C TYR A 141 -7.34 -11.87 3.16
N LYS A 142 -8.14 -12.92 2.96
CA LYS A 142 -9.20 -13.32 3.90
C LYS A 142 -8.64 -13.77 5.24
N HIS A 143 -7.44 -14.37 5.28
CA HIS A 143 -6.77 -14.73 6.52
C HIS A 143 -6.34 -13.47 7.30
N ALA A 144 -5.70 -12.51 6.61
CA ALA A 144 -5.29 -11.25 7.22
C ALA A 144 -6.48 -10.45 7.80
N LEU A 145 -7.63 -10.47 7.11
CA LEU A 145 -8.86 -9.81 7.58
C LEU A 145 -9.39 -10.36 8.92
N ARG A 146 -9.10 -11.62 9.26
CA ARG A 146 -9.53 -12.22 10.54
C ARG A 146 -8.64 -11.82 11.72
N HIS A 147 -7.42 -11.36 11.45
CA HIS A 147 -6.42 -11.01 12.46
C HIS A 147 -5.84 -9.60 12.26
N PRO A 148 -6.68 -8.55 12.20
CA PRO A 148 -6.20 -7.19 11.95
C PRO A 148 -5.43 -6.63 13.15
N ARG A 149 -4.11 -6.44 13.03
CA ARG A 149 -3.28 -5.92 14.13
C ARG A 149 -3.57 -4.46 14.49
N ARG A 150 -3.74 -3.58 13.48
CA ARG A 150 -4.01 -2.15 13.69
C ARG A 150 -5.42 -1.69 13.30
N LEU A 151 -6.23 -2.59 12.74
CA LEU A 151 -7.57 -2.26 12.23
C LEU A 151 -8.72 -2.90 13.03
N ALA A 152 -8.44 -3.60 14.13
CA ALA A 152 -9.46 -4.28 14.95
C ALA A 152 -10.50 -3.33 15.61
N GLY A 153 -10.28 -2.02 15.57
CA GLY A 153 -11.08 -1.05 16.34
C GLY A 153 -10.86 -1.20 17.85
N ARG A 154 -11.06 -0.13 18.61
CA ARG A 154 -11.28 -0.29 20.05
C ARG A 154 -12.69 -0.84 20.21
N SER A 155 -12.86 -2.05 20.72
CA SER A 155 -14.16 -2.48 21.23
C SER A 155 -14.61 -1.44 22.26
N ARG A 156 -15.86 -0.95 22.15
CA ARG A 156 -16.44 0.07 23.05
C ARG A 156 -16.60 -0.41 24.50
N SER A 157 -16.13 -1.60 24.85
CA SER A 157 -16.26 -2.21 26.17
C SER A 157 -15.32 -1.66 27.24
N SER A 158 -14.39 -0.75 26.91
CA SER A 158 -13.41 -0.24 27.90
C SER A 158 -13.71 1.19 28.43
N GLN A 159 -14.91 1.72 28.24
CA GLN A 159 -15.30 3.04 28.79
C GLN A 159 -16.37 3.00 29.89
N THR A 160 -16.89 1.82 30.24
CA THR A 160 -17.94 1.71 31.27
C THR A 160 -17.40 1.43 32.69
N GLU A 161 -16.10 1.21 32.86
CA GLU A 161 -15.48 0.89 34.17
C GLU A 161 -14.80 2.07 34.88
N GLN A 162 -14.99 3.32 34.44
CA GLN A 162 -14.39 4.50 35.10
C GLN A 162 -15.39 5.53 35.64
N LEU A 163 -16.68 5.18 35.79
CA LEU A 163 -17.68 6.05 36.44
C LEU A 163 -18.40 5.37 37.63
N GLY A 164 -17.74 4.41 38.28
CA GLY A 164 -18.26 3.75 39.48
C GLY A 164 -17.18 3.63 40.56
N ASN A 165 -16.88 4.74 41.23
CA ASN A 165 -16.48 4.81 42.64
C ASN A 165 -16.46 6.26 43.11
#